data_AF-A0A1C4AR69-F1
#
_entry.id   AF-A0A1C4AR69-F1
#
_cell.length_a   1.000
_cell.length_b   1.000
_cell.length_c   1.000
_cell.angle_alpha   90.00
_cell.angle_beta   90.00
_cell.angle_gamma   90.00
#
_symmetry.space_group_name_H-M   'P 1'
#
loop_
_entity.id
_entity.type
_entity.pdbx_description
1 polymer ?
#
loop_
_entity_poly.entity_id
_entity_poly.type
_entity_poly.pdbx_seq_one_letter_code
_entity_poly.pdbx_strand_id
1 'polypeptide(L)'
;MAIHQEPIDFIDIPAPQHSEGAFYRVVYGDVDWNENQNYNRAIYVLMGYKTGINYRRVAHILTTPNAENELTDFDKVLAAIQKLKERNNINNY
;
A
#
# COMPACT_ATOMS: atom_id res chain seq x y z
N MET A 1 -13.66 -8.41 -4.47
CA MET A 1 -13.04 -7.58 -3.42
C MET A 1 -13.22 -6.14 -3.84
N ALA A 2 -14.33 -5.54 -3.46
CA ALA A 2 -14.54 -4.13 -3.65
C ALA A 2 -13.81 -3.39 -2.53
N ILE A 3 -12.68 -2.76 -2.87
CA ILE A 3 -12.11 -1.72 -2.02
C ILE A 3 -13.05 -0.54 -2.14
N HIS A 4 -13.89 -0.35 -1.13
CA HIS A 4 -14.85 0.74 -1.08
C HIS A 4 -14.26 1.88 -0.26
N GLN A 5 -14.42 3.10 -0.78
CA GLN A 5 -14.14 4.41 -0.16
C GLN A 5 -12.73 5.00 -0.39
N GLU A 6 -12.69 6.33 -0.28
CA GLU A 6 -11.45 7.08 -0.17
C GLU A 6 -10.63 6.55 1.02
N PRO A 7 -9.31 6.42 0.87
CA PRO A 7 -8.45 5.97 1.97
C PRO A 7 -8.53 6.94 3.14
N ILE A 8 -8.55 6.42 4.37
CA ILE A 8 -8.52 7.23 5.59
C ILE A 8 -7.14 7.87 5.75
N ASP A 9 -6.09 7.10 5.50
CA ASP A 9 -4.71 7.55 5.43
C ASP A 9 -3.95 6.68 4.41
N PHE A 10 -2.90 7.22 3.80
CA PHE A 10 -2.05 6.48 2.88
C PHE A 10 -0.65 7.08 2.76
N ILE A 11 0.29 6.25 2.30
CA ILE A 11 1.64 6.66 1.94
C ILE A 11 1.97 6.10 0.56
N ASP A 12 2.38 6.98 -0.35
CA ASP A 12 2.90 6.62 -1.66
C ASP A 12 4.41 6.44 -1.61
N ILE A 13 4.89 5.35 -2.20
CA ILE A 13 6.29 4.96 -2.23
C ILE A 13 6.70 4.78 -3.69
N PRO A 14 7.64 5.59 -4.21
CA PRO A 14 8.15 5.42 -5.56
C PRO A 14 8.74 4.01 -5.78
N ALA A 15 8.36 3.37 -6.89
CA ALA A 15 8.73 2.00 -7.25
C ALA A 15 9.32 1.93 -8.68
N PRO A 16 10.41 2.68 -8.98
CA PRO A 16 10.91 2.85 -10.35
C PRO A 16 11.39 1.54 -11.01
N GLN A 17 11.68 0.50 -10.22
CA GLN A 17 12.07 -0.83 -10.72
C GLN A 17 10.92 -1.55 -11.46
N HIS A 18 9.66 -1.16 -11.23
CA HIS A 18 8.53 -1.71 -11.97
C HIS A 18 8.32 -1.04 -13.33
N SER A 19 8.38 0.29 -13.35
CA SER A 19 8.29 1.15 -14.53
C SER A 19 8.43 2.61 -14.13
N GLU A 20 8.65 3.49 -15.10
CA GLU A 20 8.73 4.93 -14.86
C GLU A 20 7.39 5.48 -14.30
N GLY A 21 7.43 6.07 -13.11
CA GLY A 21 6.25 6.62 -12.43
C GLY A 21 5.36 5.57 -11.76
N ALA A 22 5.84 4.33 -11.60
CA ALA A 22 5.24 3.35 -10.71
C ALA A 22 5.44 3.70 -9.23
N PHE A 23 4.45 3.36 -8.40
CA PHE A 23 4.52 3.53 -6.96
C PHE A 23 3.66 2.49 -6.23
N TYR A 24 4.04 2.14 -5.01
CA TYR A 24 3.12 1.46 -4.09
C TYR A 24 2.33 2.50 -3.33
N ARG A 25 1.03 2.26 -3.13
CA ARG A 25 0.23 2.97 -2.15
C ARG A 25 -0.08 2.04 -1.00
N VAL A 26 0.55 2.30 0.15
CA VAL A 26 0.19 1.64 1.40
C VAL A 26 -0.99 2.42 1.98
N VAL A 27 -2.12 1.75 2.16
CA VAL A 27 -3.39 2.37 2.57
C VAL A 27 -3.77 1.87 3.95
N TYR A 28 -4.27 2.78 4.78
CA TYR A 28 -5.10 2.47 5.94
C TYR A 28 -6.55 2.87 5.61
N GLY A 29 -7.48 1.92 5.69
CA GLY A 29 -8.86 2.16 5.31
C GLY A 29 -9.76 0.96 5.54
N ASP A 30 -11.03 1.12 5.16
CA ASP A 30 -12.06 0.11 5.31
C ASP A 30 -12.13 -0.81 4.08
N VAL A 31 -12.26 -2.12 4.32
CA VAL A 31 -12.33 -3.16 3.29
C VAL A 31 -13.61 -3.95 3.46
N ASP A 32 -14.37 -4.08 2.37
CA ASP A 32 -15.55 -4.94 2.29
C ASP A 32 -15.19 -6.22 1.51
N TRP A 33 -14.82 -7.26 2.24
CA TRP A 33 -14.35 -8.52 1.66
C TRP A 33 -15.43 -9.23 0.83
N ASN A 34 -16.69 -9.11 1.27
CA ASN A 34 -17.83 -9.86 0.73
C ASN A 34 -18.77 -8.97 -0.10
N GLU A 35 -18.45 -7.69 -0.27
CA GLU A 35 -19.27 -6.71 -1.02
C GLU A 35 -20.70 -6.62 -0.45
N ASN A 36 -20.81 -6.79 0.88
CA ASN A 36 -22.07 -6.84 1.60
C ASN A 36 -22.21 -5.71 2.63
N GLN A 37 -21.40 -4.65 2.48
CA GLN A 37 -21.32 -3.49 3.37
C GLN A 37 -20.83 -3.83 4.79
N ASN A 38 -20.21 -5.01 4.99
CA ASN A 38 -19.56 -5.36 6.24
C ASN A 38 -18.07 -4.97 6.20
N TYR A 39 -17.79 -3.75 6.64
CA TYR A 39 -16.47 -3.14 6.56
C TYR A 39 -15.55 -3.59 7.67
N ASN A 40 -14.31 -3.91 7.30
CA ASN A 40 -13.23 -4.22 8.23
C ASN A 40 -12.07 -3.24 8.02
N ARG A 41 -11.59 -2.63 9.10
CA ARG A 41 -10.43 -1.75 9.07
C ARG A 41 -9.16 -2.55 8.79
N ALA A 42 -8.36 -2.13 7.80
CA ALA A 42 -7.15 -2.83 7.41
C ALA A 42 -6.04 -1.88 6.92
N ILE A 43 -4.80 -2.40 6.94
CA ILE A 43 -3.73 -1.88 6.10
C ILE A 43 -3.57 -2.81 4.90
N TYR A 44 -3.52 -2.25 3.69
CA TYR A 44 -3.32 -3.00 2.46
C TYR A 44 -2.44 -2.21 1.48
N VAL A 45 -1.87 -2.91 0.49
CA VAL A 45 -0.93 -2.31 -0.47
C VAL A 45 -1.50 -2.42 -1.87
N LEU A 46 -1.58 -1.28 -2.57
CA LEU A 46 -1.98 -1.19 -3.95
C LEU A 46 -0.80 -0.79 -4.83
N MET A 47 -0.89 -1.13 -6.10
CA MET A 47 0.08 -0.69 -7.10
C MET A 47 -0.49 0.45 -7.93
N GLY A 48 0.21 1.57 -7.97
CA GLY A 48 -0.11 2.74 -8.77
C GLY A 48 0.86 2.93 -9.94
N TYR A 49 0.36 3.55 -10.99
CA TYR A 49 1.11 3.98 -12.16
C TYR A 49 0.69 5.42 -12.51
N LYS A 50 1.37 6.06 -13.47
CA LYS A 50 1.01 7.41 -13.96
C LYS A 50 -0.47 7.53 -14.36
N THR A 51 -1.10 6.44 -14.79
CA THR A 51 -2.52 6.40 -15.22
C THR A 51 -3.52 6.18 -14.08
N GLY A 52 -3.05 5.97 -12.85
CA GLY A 52 -3.90 5.74 -11.67
C GLY A 52 -3.55 4.46 -10.90
N ILE A 53 -4.44 4.09 -9.97
CA ILE A 53 -4.27 2.94 -9.08
C ILE A 53 -4.85 1.67 -9.71
N ASN A 54 -4.10 0.58 -9.65
CA ASN A 54 -4.52 -0.72 -10.14
C ASN A 54 -5.06 -1.57 -8.99
N TYR A 55 -6.39 -1.74 -8.96
CA TYR A 55 -7.10 -2.53 -7.95
C TYR A 55 -7.21 -4.02 -8.29
N ARG A 56 -6.93 -4.41 -9.54
CA ARG A 56 -7.15 -5.79 -10.03
C ARG A 56 -5.91 -6.67 -9.91
N ARG A 57 -4.73 -6.08 -9.80
CA ARG A 57 -3.47 -6.82 -9.68
C ARG A 57 -2.91 -6.68 -8.27
N VAL A 58 -2.46 -7.79 -7.72
CA VAL A 58 -1.71 -7.81 -6.46
C VAL A 58 -0.43 -6.99 -6.63
N ALA A 59 -0.11 -6.18 -5.62
CA ALA A 59 1.15 -5.47 -5.57
C ALA A 59 2.30 -6.46 -5.31
N HIS A 60 3.14 -6.68 -6.32
CA HIS A 60 4.37 -7.47 -6.15
C HIS A 60 5.44 -6.56 -5.57
N ILE A 61 5.76 -6.72 -4.29
CA ILE A 61 6.76 -5.90 -3.62
C ILE A 61 8.14 -6.50 -3.87
N LEU A 62 9.04 -5.76 -4.52
CA LEU A 62 10.37 -6.26 -4.85
C LEU A 62 11.29 -6.29 -3.63
N THR A 63 12.02 -7.39 -3.49
CA THR A 63 13.02 -7.61 -2.43
C THR A 63 14.44 -7.38 -2.92
N THR A 64 14.61 -6.98 -4.19
CA THR A 64 15.92 -6.64 -4.74
C THR A 64 16.29 -5.22 -4.31
N PRO A 65 17.49 -4.98 -3.75
CA PRO A 65 17.94 -3.65 -3.38
C PRO A 65 17.92 -2.69 -4.56
N ASN A 66 17.56 -1.43 -4.32
CA ASN A 66 17.81 -0.39 -5.30
C ASN A 66 19.29 0.03 -5.26
N ALA A 67 19.94 0.08 -6.42
CA ALA A 67 21.36 0.38 -6.55
C ALA A 67 21.76 1.75 -5.96
N GLU A 68 20.82 2.69 -5.85
CA GLU A 68 21.10 4.04 -5.34
C GLU A 68 21.16 4.15 -3.81
N ASN A 69 20.48 3.27 -3.06
CA ASN A 69 20.35 3.43 -1.61
C ASN A 69 20.34 2.11 -0.82
N GLU A 70 20.60 0.98 -1.48
CA GLU A 70 20.64 -0.38 -0.92
C GLU A 70 19.34 -0.84 -0.23
N LEU A 71 18.29 0.00 -0.21
CA LEU A 71 17.00 -0.34 0.35
C LEU A 71 16.13 -1.05 -0.68
N THR A 72 15.46 -2.12 -0.24
CA THR A 72 14.48 -2.82 -1.05
C THR A 72 13.14 -2.08 -1.02
N ASP A 73 12.26 -2.37 -1.98
CA ASP A 73 10.88 -1.87 -1.90
C ASP A 73 10.13 -2.48 -0.72
N PHE A 74 10.49 -3.71 -0.33
CA PHE A 74 9.99 -4.35 0.88
C PHE A 74 10.27 -3.54 2.15
N ASP A 75 11.50 -3.07 2.34
CA ASP A 75 11.87 -2.27 3.52
C ASP A 75 11.08 -0.96 3.58
N LYS A 76 10.92 -0.31 2.42
CA LYS A 76 10.16 0.95 2.31
C LYS A 76 8.68 0.73 2.61
N VAL A 77 8.08 -0.33 2.07
CA VAL A 77 6.68 -0.68 2.33
C VAL A 77 6.49 -1.02 3.81
N LEU A 78 7.39 -1.79 4.42
CA LEU A 78 7.34 -2.11 5.84
C LEU A 78 7.42 -0.85 6.71
N ALA A 79 8.33 0.07 6.39
CA ALA A 79 8.44 1.34 7.09
C ALA A 79 7.17 2.22 6.93
N ALA A 80 6.53 2.19 5.78
CA ALA A 80 5.26 2.90 5.56
C ALA A 80 4.10 2.27 6.35
N ILE A 81 4.01 0.94 6.39
CA ILE A 81 3.03 0.22 7.23
C ILE A 81 3.20 0.63 8.69
N GLN A 82 4.44 0.65 9.20
CA GLN A 82 4.74 1.04 10.56
C GLN A 82 4.36 2.50 10.85
N LYS A 83 4.67 3.42 9.91
CA LYS A 83 4.26 4.83 10.04
C LYS A 83 2.74 5.01 10.06
N LEU A 84 2.00 4.29 9.21
CA LEU A 84 0.54 4.34 9.22
C LEU A 84 -0.03 3.78 10.54
N LYS A 85 0.56 2.71 11.04
CA LYS A 85 0.21 2.12 12.34
C LYS A 85 0.34 3.15 13.47
N GLU A 86 1.46 3.85 13.51
CA GLU A 86 1.75 4.90 14.51
C GLU A 86 0.81 6.10 14.36
N ARG A 87 0.64 6.64 13.14
CA ARG A 87 -0.24 7.79 12.87
C ARG A 87 -1.69 7.54 13.26
N ASN A 88 -2.15 6.31 13.09
CA ASN A 88 -3.55 5.93 13.29
C ASN A 88 -3.77 5.20 14.64
N ASN A 89 -2.78 5.19 15.53
CA ASN A 89 -2.85 4.56 16.86
C ASN A 89 -3.36 3.10 16.81
N ILE A 90 -2.91 2.33 15.82
CA ILE A 90 -3.31 0.93 15.68
C ILE A 90 -2.53 0.11 16.72
N ASN A 91 -3.16 -0.16 17.85
CA ASN A 91 -2.56 -0.93 18.94
C ASN A 91 -2.57 -2.43 18.62
N ASN A 92 -1.47 -3.12 18.94
CA ASN A 92 -1.46 -4.58 19.00
C ASN A 92 -2.17 -4.98 20.28
N TYR A 93 -3.33 -5.64 20.18
CA TYR A 93 -3.93 -6.37 21.29
C TYR A 93 -3.18 -7.68 21.53
#